data_AF-A0A3D4FAQ6-F1
#
_entry.id   AF-A0A3D4FAQ6-F1
#
_cell.length_a   1.000
_cell.length_b   1.000
_cell.length_c   1.000
_cell.angle_alpha   90.00
_cell.angle_beta   90.00
_cell.angle_gamma   90.00
#
_symmetry.space_group_name_H-M   'P 1'
#
loop_
_entity.id
_entity.type
_entity.pdbx_description
1 polymer ?
#
loop_
_entity_poly.entity_id
_entity_poly.type
_entity_poly.pdbx_seq_one_letter_code
_entity_poly.pdbx_strand_id
1 'polypeptide(L)'
;DLMAYRMRTEAGKADPASTLAWVDPEGTLTQQALSDDMWQPVRFWRSPETLITYPVEWELHLPSSKGSAKESYRVVPLFDGQEMIGRISGVTYWEGACEIRDASNQVVGEAYMELAGYDGHRLSEALNAEARLPEAE
;
A
#
# COMPACT_ATOMS: atom_id res chain seq x y z
N ASP A 1 -9.93 -12.19 -6.83
CA ASP A 1 -8.76 -11.41 -6.33
C ASP A 1 -8.99 -9.92 -6.43
N LEU A 2 -8.30 -9.19 -5.57
CA LEU A 2 -8.30 -7.73 -5.51
C LEU A 2 -6.85 -7.25 -5.56
N MET A 3 -6.61 -6.23 -6.38
CA MET A 3 -5.38 -5.44 -6.33
C MET A 3 -5.76 -3.96 -6.29
N ALA A 4 -5.12 -3.20 -5.41
CA ALA A 4 -5.26 -1.76 -5.37
C ALA A 4 -3.90 -1.12 -5.06
N TYR A 5 -3.56 -0.04 -5.76
CA TYR A 5 -2.34 0.72 -5.47
C TYR A 5 -2.61 2.23 -5.47
N ARG A 6 -2.04 2.93 -4.48
CA ARG A 6 -2.10 4.39 -4.37
C ARG A 6 -0.74 4.98 -4.66
N MET A 7 -0.62 5.62 -5.81
CA MET A 7 0.46 6.58 -5.99
C MET A 7 0.05 7.90 -5.33
N ARG A 8 0.97 8.52 -4.61
CA ARG A 8 0.71 9.78 -3.93
C ARG A 8 1.40 10.91 -4.68
N THR A 9 0.64 11.93 -5.02
CA THR A 9 1.20 13.21 -5.46
C THR A 9 2.00 13.86 -4.33
N GLU A 10 2.76 14.91 -4.64
CA GLU A 10 3.50 15.68 -3.61
C GLU A 10 2.58 16.27 -2.53
N ALA A 11 1.32 16.56 -2.88
CA ALA A 11 0.28 17.02 -1.95
C ALA A 11 -0.32 15.87 -1.11
N GLY A 12 0.16 14.64 -1.26
CA GLY A 12 -0.32 13.45 -0.54
C GLY A 12 -1.62 12.86 -1.06
N LYS A 13 -2.17 13.39 -2.16
CA LYS A 13 -3.43 12.94 -2.80
C LYS A 13 -3.18 11.75 -3.71
N ALA A 14 -4.18 10.90 -3.90
CA ALA A 14 -4.16 9.86 -4.93
C ALA A 14 -3.86 10.49 -6.31
N ASP A 15 -2.81 9.97 -6.96
CA ASP A 15 -2.48 10.30 -8.34
C ASP A 15 -3.48 9.65 -9.30
N PRO A 16 -3.86 10.29 -10.43
CA PRO A 16 -4.78 9.72 -11.42
C PRO A 16 -4.37 8.34 -11.96
N ALA A 17 -3.10 7.98 -11.90
CA ALA A 17 -2.64 6.66 -12.31
C ALA A 17 -2.83 5.58 -11.22
N SER A 18 -3.39 5.91 -10.05
CA SER A 18 -3.82 4.93 -9.03
C SER A 18 -4.99 4.08 -9.54
N THR A 19 -5.02 2.80 -9.20
CA THR A 19 -6.01 1.85 -9.75
C THR A 19 -6.51 0.88 -8.70
N LEU A 20 -7.79 0.52 -8.82
CA LEU A 20 -8.44 -0.63 -8.21
C LEU A 20 -8.77 -1.65 -9.31
N ALA A 21 -8.40 -2.91 -9.09
CA ALA A 21 -8.69 -4.02 -9.99
C ALA A 21 -9.32 -5.18 -9.22
N TRP A 22 -10.39 -5.73 -9.79
CA TRP A 22 -11.03 -6.95 -9.34
C TRP A 22 -10.93 -8.02 -10.41
N VAL A 23 -10.60 -9.24 -10.00
CA VAL A 23 -10.74 -10.44 -10.81
C VAL A 23 -11.75 -11.35 -10.13
N ASP A 24 -12.88 -11.60 -10.78
CA ASP A 24 -13.93 -12.48 -10.24
C ASP A 24 -13.56 -13.98 -10.38
N PRO A 25 -14.33 -14.90 -9.77
CA PRO A 25 -14.06 -16.35 -9.87
C PRO A 25 -14.07 -16.90 -11.30
N GLU A 26 -14.75 -16.23 -12.22
CA GLU A 26 -14.80 -16.56 -13.64
C GLU A 26 -13.60 -15.99 -14.42
N GLY A 27 -12.73 -15.21 -13.78
CA GLY A 27 -11.54 -14.60 -14.35
C GLY A 27 -11.79 -13.25 -15.04
N THR A 28 -12.97 -12.66 -14.86
CA THR A 28 -13.31 -11.36 -15.43
C THR A 28 -12.61 -10.24 -14.67
N LEU A 29 -11.79 -9.47 -15.38
CA LEU A 29 -11.14 -8.28 -14.86
C LEU A 29 -12.09 -7.06 -14.95
N THR A 30 -12.26 -6.35 -13.84
CA THR A 30 -12.81 -5.00 -13.83
C THR A 30 -11.81 -4.03 -13.18
N GLN A 31 -11.63 -2.86 -13.79
CA GLN A 31 -10.74 -1.81 -13.29
C GLN A 31 -11.51 -0.52 -13.06
N GLN A 32 -11.13 0.18 -12.01
CA GLN A 32 -11.75 1.44 -11.60
C GLN A 32 -10.66 2.41 -11.15
N ALA A 33 -10.87 3.70 -11.44
CA ALA A 33 -10.03 4.74 -10.89
C ALA A 33 -10.18 4.74 -9.37
N LEU A 34 -9.07 5.01 -8.69
CA LEU A 34 -9.03 4.96 -7.24
C LEU A 34 -8.99 6.37 -6.66
N SER A 35 -9.98 6.69 -5.82
CA SER A 35 -10.12 7.99 -5.14
C SER A 35 -9.72 7.94 -3.66
N ASP A 36 -9.40 9.11 -3.10
CA ASP A 36 -8.96 9.23 -1.70
C ASP A 36 -9.98 8.73 -0.67
N ASP A 37 -11.27 8.75 -0.98
CA ASP A 37 -12.36 8.32 -0.07
C ASP A 37 -12.50 6.79 0.01
N MET A 38 -11.80 6.04 -0.83
CA MET A 38 -11.89 4.57 -0.87
C MET A 38 -11.03 3.90 0.20
N TRP A 39 -10.20 4.65 0.92
CA TRP A 39 -9.28 4.08 1.91
C TRP A 39 -8.81 5.08 2.96
N GLN A 40 -8.75 4.61 4.20
CA GLN A 40 -8.39 5.43 5.35
C GLN A 40 -7.36 4.69 6.22
N PRO A 41 -6.26 5.34 6.62
CA PRO A 41 -5.33 4.74 7.57
C PRO A 41 -6.00 4.69 8.96
N VAL A 42 -5.92 3.52 9.60
CA VAL A 42 -6.54 3.26 10.92
C VAL A 42 -5.48 3.25 12.01
N ARG A 43 -4.35 2.60 11.75
CA ARG A 43 -3.26 2.44 12.71
C ARG A 43 -1.92 2.69 12.07
N PHE A 44 -1.06 3.35 12.84
CA PHE A 44 0.32 3.62 12.45
C PHE A 44 1.27 2.85 13.35
N TRP A 45 2.36 2.38 12.77
CA TRP A 45 3.50 1.81 13.48
C TRP A 45 4.74 2.62 13.15
N ARG A 46 5.56 2.88 14.17
CA ARG A 46 6.85 3.56 14.01
C ARG A 46 7.95 2.53 14.15
N SER A 47 8.80 2.40 13.14
CA SER A 47 9.95 1.51 13.20
C SER A 47 10.87 1.91 14.35
N PRO A 48 11.28 0.97 15.21
CA PRO A 48 12.30 1.24 16.23
C PRO A 48 13.70 1.39 15.63
N GLU A 49 13.95 0.87 14.42
CA GLU A 49 15.27 0.91 13.78
C GLU A 49 15.47 2.17 12.93
N THR A 50 14.52 2.47 12.03
CA THR A 50 14.64 3.60 11.09
C THR A 50 13.92 4.86 11.56
N LEU A 51 13.04 4.73 12.58
CA LEU A 51 12.15 5.79 13.04
C LEU A 51 11.13 6.26 11.99
N ILE A 52 10.92 5.51 10.90
CA ILE A 52 9.89 5.80 9.91
C ILE A 52 8.52 5.41 10.47
N THR A 53 7.49 6.22 10.20
CA THR A 53 6.10 5.93 10.61
C THR A 53 5.28 5.45 9.41
N TYR A 54 4.77 4.24 9.48
CA TYR A 54 3.97 3.59 8.44
C TYR A 54 2.50 3.47 8.87
N PRO A 55 1.53 3.77 7.99
CA PRO A 55 0.14 3.36 8.17
C PRO A 55 0.02 1.86 7.88
N VAL A 56 0.22 1.02 8.89
CA VAL A 56 0.26 -0.44 8.72
C VAL A 56 -1.12 -1.08 8.68
N GLU A 57 -2.18 -0.33 8.98
CA GLU A 57 -3.56 -0.83 8.97
C GLU A 57 -4.49 0.15 8.26
N TRP A 58 -5.37 -0.39 7.43
CA TRP A 58 -6.23 0.38 6.54
C TRP A 58 -7.67 -0.10 6.60
N GLU A 59 -8.61 0.84 6.52
CA GLU A 59 -10.00 0.59 6.19
C GLU A 59 -10.22 0.93 4.72
N LEU A 60 -10.85 0.03 3.97
CA LEU A 60 -11.12 0.16 2.54
C LEU A 60 -12.65 0.21 2.34
N HIS A 61 -13.13 1.16 1.56
CA HIS A 61 -14.54 1.30 1.17
C HIS A 61 -14.64 1.20 -0.35
N LEU A 62 -14.76 -0.02 -0.85
CA LEU A 62 -14.59 -0.32 -2.26
C LEU A 62 -15.95 -0.60 -2.92
N PRO A 63 -16.17 -0.18 -4.17
CA PRO A 63 -17.30 -0.63 -4.97
C PRO A 63 -17.26 -2.16 -5.08
N SER A 64 -18.42 -2.79 -4.86
CA SER A 64 -18.56 -4.23 -5.00
C SER A 64 -18.23 -4.66 -6.43
N SER A 65 -17.60 -5.82 -6.55
CA SER A 65 -17.37 -6.47 -7.85
C SER A 65 -18.68 -6.93 -8.51
N LYS A 66 -19.77 -7.08 -7.74
CA LYS A 66 -21.05 -7.66 -8.18
C LYS A 66 -22.22 -6.65 -8.24
N GLY A 67 -21.98 -5.36 -8.04
CA GLY A 67 -23.06 -4.36 -8.09
C GLY A 67 -22.69 -2.98 -7.56
N SER A 68 -23.70 -2.14 -7.33
CA SER A 68 -23.53 -0.72 -6.98
C SER A 68 -23.25 -0.47 -5.49
N ALA A 69 -23.31 -1.48 -4.64
CA ALA A 69 -23.08 -1.35 -3.21
C ALA A 69 -21.58 -1.21 -2.92
N LYS A 70 -21.21 -0.38 -1.94
CA LYS A 70 -19.84 -0.35 -1.40
C LYS A 70 -19.69 -1.46 -0.36
N GLU A 71 -18.58 -2.18 -0.42
CA GLU A 71 -18.12 -3.15 0.57
C GLU A 71 -17.01 -2.53 1.42
N SER A 72 -16.97 -2.89 2.70
CA SER A 72 -15.96 -2.39 3.62
C SER A 72 -15.07 -3.52 4.12
N TYR A 73 -13.77 -3.29 4.05
CA TYR A 73 -12.74 -4.24 4.44
C TYR A 73 -11.70 -3.56 5.32
N ARG A 74 -11.09 -4.32 6.24
CA ARG A 74 -9.90 -3.89 6.97
C ARG A 74 -8.71 -4.74 6.55
N VAL A 75 -7.62 -4.09 6.18
CA VAL A 75 -6.31 -4.71 5.97
C VAL A 75 -5.56 -4.64 7.29
N VAL A 76 -5.34 -5.79 7.92
CA VAL A 76 -4.71 -5.89 9.24
C VAL A 76 -3.38 -6.65 9.09
N PRO A 77 -2.24 -6.08 9.51
CA PRO A 77 -0.95 -6.75 9.39
C PRO A 77 -0.89 -7.90 10.39
N LEU A 78 -0.27 -9.03 10.00
CA LEU A 78 -0.08 -10.16 10.92
C LEU A 78 0.80 -9.79 12.12
N PHE A 79 1.78 -8.92 11.89
CA PHE A 79 2.57 -8.24 12.92
C PHE A 79 3.20 -6.96 12.32
N ASP A 80 3.63 -6.05 13.19
CA ASP A 80 4.04 -4.71 12.76
C ASP A 80 5.43 -4.64 12.14
N GLY A 81 6.40 -5.42 12.66
CA GLY A 81 7.82 -5.36 12.31
C GLY A 81 8.17 -6.01 10.98
N GLN A 82 7.49 -5.63 9.91
CA GLN A 82 7.67 -6.10 8.54
C GLN A 82 8.36 -5.02 7.66
N GLU A 83 9.30 -4.29 8.25
CA GLU A 83 10.10 -3.28 7.54
C GLU A 83 11.28 -3.95 6.81
N MET A 84 11.44 -3.62 5.54
CA MET A 84 12.60 -3.99 4.73
C MET A 84 13.49 -2.77 4.51
N ILE A 85 14.63 -2.76 5.20
CA ILE A 85 15.61 -1.68 5.13
C ILE A 85 16.49 -1.85 3.89
N GLY A 86 16.28 -1.00 2.90
CA GLY A 86 17.06 -0.98 1.66
C GLY A 86 18.46 -0.39 1.87
N ARG A 87 19.35 -1.14 2.52
CA ARG A 87 20.74 -0.72 2.77
C ARG A 87 21.56 -0.52 1.50
N ILE A 88 21.17 -1.18 0.40
CA ILE A 88 21.85 -1.10 -0.90
C ILE A 88 21.10 -0.16 -1.85
N SER A 89 19.78 -0.31 -1.98
CA SER A 89 18.93 0.50 -2.86
C SER A 89 18.64 1.91 -2.32
N GLY A 90 18.94 2.18 -1.06
CA GLY A 90 18.62 3.46 -0.39
C GLY A 90 17.14 3.67 -0.07
N VAL A 91 16.25 2.77 -0.51
CA VAL A 91 14.80 2.88 -0.30
C VAL A 91 14.35 1.89 0.76
N THR A 92 13.74 2.39 1.84
CA THR A 92 13.14 1.55 2.87
C THR A 92 11.65 1.34 2.59
N TYR A 93 11.22 0.09 2.63
CA TYR A 93 9.83 -0.32 2.43
C TYR A 93 9.27 -0.90 3.71
N TRP A 94 7.96 -0.78 3.90
CA TRP A 94 7.23 -1.74 4.73
C TRP A 94 6.57 -2.74 3.80
N GLU A 95 6.84 -4.02 4.01
CA GLU A 95 6.53 -5.10 3.08
C GLU A 95 6.01 -6.28 3.89
N GLY A 96 4.68 -6.37 4.01
CA GLY A 96 4.09 -7.21 5.06
C GLY A 96 2.87 -8.00 4.66
N ALA A 97 2.85 -9.24 5.17
CA ALA A 97 1.70 -10.12 5.15
C ALA A 97 0.60 -9.58 6.07
N CYS A 98 -0.63 -9.64 5.57
CA CYS A 98 -1.83 -9.11 6.17
C CYS A 98 -2.97 -10.13 6.06
N GLU A 99 -3.98 -9.96 6.92
CA GLU A 99 -5.30 -10.56 6.76
C GLU A 99 -6.29 -9.48 6.30
N ILE A 100 -7.32 -9.90 5.57
CA ILE A 100 -8.47 -9.07 5.22
C ILE A 100 -9.63 -9.45 6.13
N ARG A 101 -10.18 -8.45 6.82
CA ARG A 101 -11.38 -8.59 7.65
C ARG A 101 -12.56 -7.87 7.02
N ASP A 102 -13.74 -8.46 7.10
CA ASP A 102 -14.99 -7.80 6.69
C ASP A 102 -15.52 -6.84 7.77
N ALA A 103 -16.65 -6.19 7.50
CA ALA A 103 -17.32 -5.27 8.43
C ALA A 103 -17.78 -5.93 9.74
N SER A 104 -17.92 -7.26 9.78
CA SER A 104 -18.23 -8.04 10.99
C SER A 104 -16.98 -8.53 11.73
N ASN A 105 -15.80 -8.07 11.29
CA ASN A 105 -14.48 -8.41 11.81
C ASN A 105 -14.09 -9.89 11.61
N GLN A 106 -14.76 -10.60 10.70
CA GLN A 106 -14.39 -11.96 10.31
C GLN A 106 -13.25 -11.91 9.28
N VAL A 107 -12.33 -12.85 9.37
CA VAL A 107 -11.25 -12.99 8.38
C VAL A 107 -11.84 -13.61 7.12
N VAL A 108 -11.71 -12.88 6.00
CA VAL A 108 -12.29 -13.25 4.70
C VAL A 108 -11.23 -13.41 3.61
N GLY A 109 -9.95 -13.16 3.94
CA GLY A 109 -8.85 -13.37 3.00
C GLY A 109 -7.49 -13.05 3.61
N GLU A 110 -6.47 -13.26 2.78
CA GLU A 110 -5.07 -12.94 3.05
C GLU A 110 -4.61 -11.88 2.05
N ALA A 111 -3.61 -11.08 2.42
CA ALA A 111 -3.10 -10.00 1.58
C ALA A 111 -1.61 -9.76 1.80
N TYR A 112 -1.00 -9.09 0.84
CA TYR A 112 0.30 -8.47 0.97
C TYR A 112 0.15 -6.97 0.76
N MET A 113 0.85 -6.17 1.56
CA MET A 113 0.84 -4.72 1.44
C MET A 113 2.27 -4.18 1.42
N GLU A 114 2.53 -3.31 0.44
CA GLU A 114 3.78 -2.58 0.30
C GLU A 114 3.54 -1.09 0.56
N LEU A 115 4.39 -0.48 1.38
CA LEU A 115 4.38 0.95 1.69
C LEU A 115 5.77 1.53 1.41
N ALA A 116 5.89 2.31 0.34
CA ALA A 116 7.12 2.96 -0.07
C ALA A 116 7.08 4.49 0.15
N GLY A 117 8.25 5.11 0.34
CA GLY A 117 8.41 6.57 0.38
C GLY A 117 7.85 7.23 1.65
N TYR A 118 7.89 6.53 2.79
CA TYR A 118 7.49 7.06 4.10
C TYR A 118 8.66 7.62 4.92
N ASP A 119 9.88 7.45 4.42
CA ASP A 119 11.12 8.07 4.93
C ASP A 119 11.25 9.56 4.60
N GLY A 120 10.32 10.11 3.81
CA GLY A 120 10.33 11.51 3.38
C GLY A 120 11.20 11.78 2.17
N HIS A 121 11.86 10.77 1.61
CA HIS A 121 12.58 10.88 0.34
C HIS A 121 11.65 10.55 -0.82
N ARG A 122 11.77 11.29 -1.93
CA ARG A 122 11.07 10.87 -3.15
C ARG A 122 11.72 9.59 -3.65
N LEU A 123 10.90 8.61 -4.03
CA LEU A 123 11.38 7.39 -4.70
C LEU A 123 12.31 7.72 -5.88
N SER A 124 11.98 8.75 -6.66
CA SER A 124 12.82 9.21 -7.76
C SER A 124 14.18 9.76 -7.30
N GLU A 125 14.27 10.42 -6.15
CA GLU A 125 15.52 10.94 -5.62
C GLU A 125 16.40 9.82 -5.08
N ALA A 126 15.82 8.85 -4.37
CA ALA A 126 16.52 7.69 -3.88
C ALA A 126 17.07 6.82 -5.04
N LEU A 127 16.26 6.55 -6.06
CA LEU A 127 16.68 5.79 -7.25
C LEU A 127 17.74 6.53 -8.08
N ASN A 128 17.66 7.87 -8.19
CA ASN A 128 18.63 8.66 -8.95
C ASN A 128 19.96 8.87 -8.22
N ALA A 129 19.97 8.81 -6.88
CA ALA A 129 21.21 8.84 -6.10
C ALA A 129 22.09 7.60 -6.39
N GLU A 130 21.47 6.46 -6.71
CA GLU A 130 22.14 5.21 -7.06
C GLU A 130 22.78 5.25 -8.46
N ALA A 131 22.17 5.97 -9.40
CA ALA A 131 22.71 6.13 -10.76
C ALA A 131 24.01 6.97 -10.83
N ARG A 132 24.38 7.63 -9.72
CA ARG A 132 25.66 8.34 -9.57
C ARG A 132 26.66 7.48 -8.81
N LEU A 133 27.16 6.42 -9.45
CA LEU A 133 28.42 5.85 -9.01
C LEU A 133 29.53 6.89 -9.27
N PRO A 134 30.46 7.13 -8.34
CA PRO A 134 31.62 7.96 -8.63
C PRO A 134 32.42 7.27 -9.76
N GLU A 135 32.82 8.04 -10.78
CA GLU A 135 33.82 7.57 -11.73
C GLU A 135 35.04 7.11 -10.92
N ALA A 136 35.48 5.89 -11.16
CA ALA A 136 36.68 5.36 -10.54
C ALA A 136 37.87 6.25 -10.92
N GLU A 137 38.51 6.86 -9.93
CA GLU A 137 39.83 7.50 -10.07
C GLU A 137 40.92 6.46 -10.40
#